data_AF-A0A377BCJ4-F1
#
_entry.id   AF-A0A377BCJ4-F1
#
_cell.length_a   1.000
_cell.length_b   1.000
_cell.length_c   1.000
_cell.angle_alpha   90.00
_cell.angle_beta   90.00
_cell.angle_gamma   90.00
#
_symmetry.space_group_name_H-M   'P 1'
#
loop_
_entity.id
_entity.type
_entity.pdbx_description
1 polymer ?
#
loop_
_entity_poly.entity_id
_entity_poly.type
_entity_poly.pdbx_seq_one_letter_code
_entity_poly.pdbx_strand_id
1 'polypeptide(L)' 'MAHQQIGMEVLNRVKDDLQELAVVESFPTKIEGRQMIMVLAPKKKQ' A
#
# COMPACT_ATOMS: atom_id res chain seq x y z
N MET A 1 18.05 -1.72 -8.86
CA MET A 1 17.16 -1.57 -7.68
C MET A 1 16.59 -0.16 -7.66
N ALA A 2 15.92 0.25 -8.75
CA ALA A 2 15.99 1.66 -9.18
C ALA A 2 14.91 2.60 -8.61
N HIS A 3 13.78 2.12 -8.08
CA HIS A 3 12.67 3.01 -7.74
C HIS A 3 11.92 2.60 -6.46
N GLN A 4 12.66 2.39 -5.36
CA GLN A 4 12.03 2.15 -4.05
C GLN A 4 11.19 3.36 -3.60
N GLN A 5 11.71 4.58 -3.80
CA GLN A 5 11.01 5.83 -3.44
C GLN A 5 9.72 6.02 -4.23
N ILE A 6 9.77 5.89 -5.57
CA ILE A 6 8.58 6.08 -6.42
C ILE A 6 7.51 5.05 -6.09
N GLY A 7 7.88 3.78 -5.91
CA GLY A 7 6.89 2.77 -5.54
C GLY A 7 6.28 3.03 -4.16
N MET A 8 7.05 3.55 -3.20
CA MET A 8 6.51 3.98 -1.90
C MET A 8 5.57 5.18 -2.01
N GLU A 9 5.89 6.17 -2.84
CA GLU A 9 5.00 7.30 -3.12
C GLU A 9 3.67 6.86 -3.74
N VAL A 10 3.71 5.94 -4.70
CA VAL A 10 2.49 5.37 -5.31
C VAL A 10 1.64 4.63 -4.27
N LEU A 11 2.26 3.80 -3.43
CA LEU A 11 1.54 3.07 -2.38
C LEU A 11 0.92 4.01 -1.35
N ASN A 12 1.64 5.07 -0.95
CA ASN A 12 1.09 6.10 -0.05
C ASN A 12 -0.08 6.84 -0.69
N ARG A 13 0.03 7.24 -1.97
CA ARG A 13 -1.09 7.88 -2.69
C ARG A 13 -2.33 6.98 -2.72
N VAL A 14 -2.16 5.71 -3.08
CA VAL A 14 -3.28 4.74 -3.14
C VAL A 14 -3.90 4.52 -1.76
N LYS A 15 -3.10 4.46 -0.70
CA LYS A 15 -3.59 4.38 0.68
C LYS A 15 -4.45 5.61 1.02
N ASP A 16 -3.98 6.81 0.69
CA ASP A 16 -4.68 8.05 1.03
C ASP A 16 -5.98 8.19 0.23
N ASP A 17 -5.98 7.83 -1.06
CA ASP A 17 -7.16 7.83 -1.94
C ASP A 17 -8.24 6.84 -1.45
N LEU A 18 -7.82 5.71 -0.89
CA LEU A 18 -8.72 4.63 -0.43
C LEU A 18 -9.02 4.67 1.08
N GLN A 19 -8.56 5.70 1.80
CA GLN A 19 -8.69 5.79 3.25
C GLN A 19 -10.15 5.71 3.75
N GLU A 20 -11.12 6.14 2.94
CA GLU A 20 -12.55 6.13 3.30
C GLU A 20 -13.21 4.77 3.09
N LEU A 21 -12.66 3.96 2.18
CA LEU A 21 -13.26 2.68 1.73
C LEU A 21 -12.54 1.46 2.30
N ALA A 22 -11.24 1.59 2.61
CA ALA A 22 -10.37 0.48 2.99
C ALA A 22 -9.49 0.82 4.20
N VAL A 23 -8.97 -0.23 4.84
CA VAL A 23 -7.92 -0.18 5.85
C VAL A 23 -6.69 -0.92 5.34
N VAL A 24 -5.51 -0.47 5.75
CA VAL A 24 -4.25 -1.14 5.45
C VAL A 24 -4.08 -2.29 6.44
N GLU A 25 -4.07 -3.54 5.97
CA GLU A 25 -3.77 -4.71 6.79
C GLU A 25 -2.26 -4.98 6.87
N SER A 26 -1.56 -4.81 5.75
CA SER A 26 -0.12 -5.01 5.67
C SER A 26 0.50 -3.97 4.75
N PHE A 27 1.56 -3.34 5.24
CA PHE A 27 2.34 -2.37 4.48
C PHE A 27 3.74 -2.94 4.22
N PRO A 28 4.34 -2.71 3.04
CA PRO A 28 5.64 -3.30 2.73
C PRO A 28 6.71 -2.79 3.68
N THR A 29 7.27 -3.69 4.48
CA THR A 29 8.38 -3.38 5.40
C THR A 29 9.73 -3.52 4.73
N LYS A 30 9.80 -4.33 3.67
CA LYS A 30 10.98 -4.62 2.85
C LYS A 30 10.53 -4.89 1.42
N ILE A 31 11.46 -4.75 0.48
CA ILE A 31 11.24 -5.22 -0.89
C ILE A 31 11.48 -6.72 -0.92
N GLU A 32 10.42 -7.48 -1.10
CA GLU A 32 10.53 -8.92 -1.33
C GLU A 32 10.82 -9.15 -2.82
N GLY A 33 12.09 -9.48 -3.12
CA GLY A 33 12.59 -9.59 -4.49
C GLY A 33 12.68 -8.24 -5.21
N ARG A 34 11.79 -8.01 -6.19
CA ARG A 34 11.68 -6.75 -6.96
C ARG A 34 10.29 -6.11 -6.84
N GLN A 35 9.51 -6.51 -5.84
CA GLN A 35 8.12 -6.09 -5.66
C GLN A 35 7.92 -5.48 -4.27
N MET A 36 6.98 -4.53 -4.19
CA MET A 36 6.45 -4.00 -2.94
C MET A 36 4.96 -4.26 -2.95
N ILE A 37 4.47 -4.92 -1.91
CA ILE A 37 3.09 -5.37 -1.83
C ILE A 37 2.45 -4.70 -0.61
N MET A 38 1.32 -4.03 -0.84
CA MET A 38 0.44 -3.50 0.21
C MET A 38 -0.87 -4.27 0.15
N VAL A 39 -1.36 -4.71 1.30
CA VAL A 39 -2.65 -5.41 1.42
C VAL A 39 -3.66 -4.46 2.04
N LEU A 40 -4.77 -4.25 1.32
CA LEU A 40 -5.91 -3.46 1.75
C LEU A 40 -7.10 -4.37 2.01
N ALA A 41 -7.79 -4.15 3.10
CA ALA A 41 -9.09 -4.77 3.39
C ALA A 41 -10.19 -3.72 3.34
N PRO A 42 -11.42 -4.08 2.93
CA PRO A 42 -12.54 -3.16 2.96
C PRO A 42 -12.85 -2.75 4.41
N LYS A 43 -13.14 -1.46 4.63
CA LYS A 43 -13.81 -1.04 5.86
C LYS A 43 -15.15 -1.76 5.89
N LYS A 44 -15.45 -2.46 7.00
CA LYS A 44 -16.73 -3.17 7.18
C LYS A 44 -17.86 -2.23 6.75
N LYS A 45 -18.71 -2.69 5.82
CA LYS A 45 -20.05 -2.10 5.66
C LYS A 45 -20.71 -2.20 7.02
N GLN A 46 -21.10 -1.06 7.59
CA GLN A 46 -22.26 -1.06 8.47
C GLN A 46 -23.46 -1.61 7.69
#